data_AF-A0A7R9UMG0-F1
#
_entry.id   AF-A0A7R9UMG0-F1
#
_cell.length_a   1.000
_cell.length_b   1.000
_cell.length_c   1.000
_cell.angle_alpha   90.00
_cell.angle_beta   90.00
_cell.angle_gamma   90.00
#
_symmetry.space_group_name_H-M   'P 1'
#
loop_
_entity.id
_entity.type
_entity.pdbx_description
1 polymer ?
#
loop_
_entity_poly.entity_id
_entity_poly.type
_entity_poly.pdbx_seq_one_letter_code
_entity_poly.pdbx_strand_id
1 'polypeptide(L)'
;MQAYVNEKCAPHILPYEQQLAGIIVELVGLQEEKMGGELSASDPRRPYYELELERMRWLLRAYLRTRLLKINTHAFTILLSPELKSRLTAAEVEYAEGYVTLVEEHVKA
;
A
#
# COMPACT_ATOMS: atom_id res chain seq x y z
N MET A 1 6.25 -9.08 -5.75
CA MET A 1 6.88 -8.89 -4.42
C MET A 1 8.11 -8.00 -4.43
N GLN A 2 8.74 -7.70 -5.58
CA GLN A 2 9.93 -6.86 -5.64
C GLN A 2 9.69 -5.42 -5.15
N ALA A 3 8.57 -4.79 -5.51
CA ALA A 3 8.25 -3.43 -5.09
C ALA A 3 8.23 -3.25 -3.56
N TYR A 4 7.63 -4.20 -2.83
CA TYR A 4 7.65 -4.19 -1.36
C TYR A 4 9.08 -4.30 -0.81
N VAL A 5 9.89 -5.22 -1.33
CA VAL A 5 11.27 -5.40 -0.88
C VAL A 5 12.10 -4.15 -1.18
N ASN A 6 11.98 -3.60 -2.38
CA ASN A 6 12.65 -2.36 -2.77
C ASN A 6 12.26 -1.20 -1.87
N GLU A 7 10.96 -1.00 -1.64
CA GLU A 7 10.46 0.05 -0.76
C GLU A 7 10.97 -0.17 0.67
N LYS A 8 10.97 -1.40 1.19
CA LYS A 8 11.49 -1.69 2.53
C LYS A 8 12.99 -1.40 2.67
N CYS A 9 13.77 -1.66 1.63
CA CYS A 9 15.23 -1.52 1.65
C CYS A 9 15.71 -0.11 1.24
N ALA A 10 14.89 0.68 0.56
CA ALA A 10 15.26 2.03 0.16
C ALA A 10 15.16 3.02 1.34
N PRO A 11 16.13 3.94 1.52
CA PRO A 11 16.07 4.95 2.58
C PRO A 11 15.00 6.03 2.31
N HIS A 12 14.72 6.31 1.04
CA HIS A 12 13.75 7.34 0.61
C HIS A 12 12.55 6.69 -0.07
N ILE A 13 11.47 7.48 -0.23
CA ILE A 13 10.24 7.03 -0.91
C ILE A 13 10.52 6.80 -2.40
N LEU A 14 10.10 5.63 -2.89
CA LEU A 14 10.17 5.29 -4.32
C LEU A 14 8.88 5.73 -5.04
N PRO A 15 8.89 5.81 -6.39
CA PRO A 15 7.66 6.01 -7.16
C PRO A 15 6.57 4.99 -6.80
N TYR A 16 5.33 5.44 -6.66
CA TYR A 16 4.21 4.54 -6.41
C TYR A 16 3.99 3.60 -7.60
N GLU A 17 4.11 2.30 -7.36
CA GLU A 17 3.83 1.25 -8.34
C GLU A 17 2.32 1.06 -8.59
N GLN A 18 1.70 2.03 -9.26
CA GLN A 18 0.24 2.07 -9.48
C GLN A 18 -0.29 0.84 -10.21
N GLN A 19 0.39 0.45 -11.27
CA GLN A 19 -0.02 -0.68 -12.10
C GLN A 19 0.01 -1.99 -11.30
N LEU A 20 1.09 -2.23 -10.56
CA LEU A 20 1.25 -3.43 -9.74
C LEU A 20 0.19 -3.50 -8.62
N ALA A 21 -0.06 -2.37 -7.93
CA ALA A 21 -1.08 -2.32 -6.89
C ALA A 21 -2.48 -2.60 -7.47
N GLY A 22 -2.79 -2.01 -8.64
CA GLY A 22 -4.05 -2.26 -9.35
C GLY A 22 -4.24 -3.73 -9.72
N ILE A 23 -3.21 -4.37 -10.29
CA ILE A 23 -3.23 -5.79 -10.64
C ILE A 23 -3.49 -6.66 -9.41
N ILE A 24 -2.85 -6.38 -8.27
CA ILE A 24 -3.06 -7.18 -7.04
C ILE A 24 -4.50 -7.02 -6.55
N VAL A 25 -5.07 -5.81 -6.59
CA VAL A 25 -6.46 -5.57 -6.20
C VAL A 25 -7.42 -6.35 -7.10
N GLU A 26 -7.20 -6.32 -8.42
CA GLU A 26 -8.01 -7.06 -9.39
C GLU A 26 -7.91 -8.58 -9.15
N LEU A 27 -6.69 -9.11 -9.01
CA LEU A 27 -6.47 -10.55 -8.76
C LEU A 27 -7.12 -11.01 -7.45
N VAL A 28 -7.08 -10.19 -6.40
CA VAL A 28 -7.77 -10.47 -5.14
C VAL A 28 -9.28 -10.54 -5.37
N GLY A 29 -9.87 -9.58 -6.11
CA GLY A 29 -11.29 -9.59 -6.45
C GLY A 29 -11.73 -10.82 -7.23
N LEU A 30 -11.01 -11.16 -8.30
CA LEU A 30 -11.27 -12.36 -9.12
C LEU A 30 -11.20 -13.64 -8.29
N GLN A 31 -10.23 -13.72 -7.37
CA GLN A 31 -10.05 -14.88 -6.51
C GLN A 31 -11.17 -14.99 -5.46
N GLU A 32 -11.65 -13.87 -4.93
CA GLU A 32 -12.81 -13.82 -4.01
C GLU A 32 -14.08 -14.31 -4.70
N GLU A 33 -14.36 -13.83 -5.92
CA GLU A 33 -15.50 -14.26 -6.72
C GLU A 33 -15.46 -15.77 -6.99
N LYS A 34 -14.29 -16.28 -7.39
CA LYS A 34 -14.10 -17.71 -7.62
C LYS A 34 -14.36 -18.56 -6.37
N MET A 35 -13.89 -18.12 -5.21
CA MET A 35 -14.14 -18.81 -3.94
C MET A 35 -15.59 -18.71 -3.45
N GLY A 36 -16.30 -17.66 -3.86
CA GLY A 36 -17.72 -17.45 -3.55
C GLY A 36 -18.68 -18.26 -4.44
N GLY A 37 -18.33 -18.46 -5.71
CA GLY A 37 -19.21 -19.10 -6.70
C GLY A 37 -18.85 -20.54 -7.06
N GLU A 38 -17.58 -20.82 -7.33
CA GLU A 38 -17.17 -22.08 -7.98
C GLU A 38 -16.73 -23.16 -6.97
N LEU A 39 -16.17 -22.75 -5.83
CA LEU A 39 -15.61 -23.66 -4.84
C LEU A 39 -16.63 -23.92 -3.74
N SER A 40 -17.10 -25.16 -3.66
CA SER A 40 -17.94 -25.58 -2.52
C SER A 40 -17.15 -25.50 -1.20
N ALA A 41 -17.86 -25.38 -0.07
CA ALA A 41 -17.22 -25.36 1.25
C ALA A 41 -16.43 -26.64 1.57
N SER A 42 -16.76 -27.76 0.90
CA SER A 42 -16.07 -29.05 1.08
C SER A 42 -14.92 -29.27 0.09
N ASP A 43 -14.63 -28.31 -0.80
CA ASP A 43 -13.55 -28.48 -1.77
C ASP A 43 -12.19 -28.48 -1.04
N PRO A 44 -11.40 -29.57 -1.15
CA PRO A 44 -10.12 -29.68 -0.45
C PRO A 44 -9.09 -28.64 -0.92
N ARG A 45 -9.32 -27.96 -2.06
CA ARG A 45 -8.46 -26.90 -2.59
C ARG A 45 -8.73 -25.55 -1.93
N ARG A 46 -9.88 -25.37 -1.28
CA ARG A 46 -10.32 -24.08 -0.72
C ARG A 46 -9.31 -23.46 0.26
N PRO A 47 -8.71 -24.19 1.22
CA PRO A 47 -7.75 -23.59 2.15
C PRO A 47 -6.50 -23.03 1.45
N TYR A 48 -6.06 -23.65 0.35
CA TYR A 48 -4.92 -23.15 -0.42
C TYR A 48 -5.23 -21.82 -1.09
N TYR A 49 -6.44 -21.68 -1.63
CA TYR A 49 -6.89 -20.44 -2.24
C TYR A 49 -7.09 -19.32 -1.20
N GLU A 50 -7.62 -19.66 -0.02
CA GLU A 50 -7.75 -18.71 1.10
C GLU A 50 -6.38 -18.21 1.56
N LEU A 51 -5.40 -19.11 1.72
CA LEU A 51 -4.02 -18.76 2.09
C LEU A 51 -3.37 -17.84 1.06
N GLU A 52 -3.51 -18.14 -0.23
CA GLU A 52 -2.96 -17.29 -1.29
C GLU A 52 -3.60 -15.90 -1.30
N LEU A 53 -4.90 -15.83 -1.06
CA LEU A 53 -5.63 -14.57 -0.98
C LEU A 53 -5.18 -13.73 0.22
N GLU A 54 -5.00 -14.36 1.38
CA GLU A 54 -4.40 -13.72 2.55
C GLU A 54 -2.98 -13.22 2.28
N ARG A 55 -2.16 -14.01 1.59
CA ARG A 55 -0.80 -13.64 1.21
C ARG A 55 -0.78 -12.40 0.30
N MET A 56 -1.64 -12.33 -0.71
CA MET A 56 -1.75 -11.18 -1.60
C MET A 56 -2.20 -9.92 -0.86
N ARG A 57 -3.25 -10.02 -0.04
CA ARG A 57 -3.74 -8.92 0.80
C ARG A 57 -2.67 -8.46 1.80
N TRP A 58 -1.98 -9.40 2.44
CA TRP A 58 -0.89 -9.08 3.36
C TRP A 58 0.22 -8.30 2.65
N LEU A 59 0.63 -8.75 1.47
CA LEU A 59 1.69 -8.10 0.72
C LEU A 59 1.34 -6.67 0.32
N LEU A 60 0.12 -6.44 -0.19
CA LEU A 60 -0.34 -5.10 -0.54
C LEU A 60 -0.35 -4.19 0.69
N ARG A 61 -0.88 -4.68 1.81
CA ARG A 61 -0.88 -3.94 3.08
C ARG A 61 0.54 -3.65 3.58
N ALA A 62 1.45 -4.60 3.45
CA ALA A 62 2.85 -4.43 3.87
C ALA A 62 3.53 -3.33 3.05
N TYR A 63 3.33 -3.32 1.73
CA TYR A 63 3.83 -2.26 0.84
C TYR A 63 3.27 -0.88 1.23
N LEU A 64 1.95 -0.75 1.35
CA LEU A 64 1.31 0.53 1.69
C LEU A 64 1.73 1.04 3.07
N ARG A 65 1.85 0.17 4.07
CA ARG A 65 2.31 0.55 5.42
C ARG A 65 3.76 1.02 5.42
N THR A 66 4.65 0.36 4.69
CA THR A 66 6.04 0.80 4.56
C THR A 66 6.13 2.18 3.93
N ARG A 67 5.31 2.46 2.91
CA ARG A 67 5.23 3.79 2.30
C ARG A 67 4.72 4.85 3.27
N LEU A 68 3.61 4.59 3.97
CA LEU A 68 3.07 5.51 4.97
C LEU A 68 4.09 5.85 6.07
N LEU A 69 4.85 4.86 6.55
CA LEU A 69 5.90 5.08 7.54
C LEU A 69 6.97 6.07 7.03
N LYS A 70 7.40 5.91 5.77
CA LYS A 70 8.37 6.82 5.14
C LYS A 70 7.79 8.21 4.92
N ILE A 71 6.53 8.29 4.50
CA ILE A 71 5.80 9.55 4.33
C ILE A 71 5.77 10.29 5.68
N ASN A 72 5.39 9.63 6.77
CA ASN A 72 5.39 10.24 8.10
C ASN A 72 6.77 10.73 8.54
N THR A 73 7.81 9.95 8.25
CA THR A 73 9.18 10.28 8.66
C THR A 73 9.75 11.48 7.88
N HIS A 74 9.32 11.67 6.63
CA HIS A 74 9.88 12.68 5.71
C HIS A 74 8.84 13.65 5.15
N ALA A 75 7.69 13.81 5.82
CA ALA A 75 6.52 14.51 5.28
C ALA A 75 6.85 15.92 4.79
N PHE A 76 7.55 16.72 5.61
CA PHE A 76 7.97 18.08 5.25
C PHE A 76 8.88 18.11 4.01
N THR A 77 9.90 17.25 3.96
CA THR A 77 10.83 17.19 2.81
C THR A 77 10.14 16.72 1.54
N ILE A 78 9.21 15.77 1.65
CA ILE A 78 8.45 15.23 0.52
C ILE A 78 7.52 16.30 -0.05
N LEU A 79 6.79 17.04 0.79
CA LEU A 79 5.85 18.07 0.32
C LEU A 79 6.54 19.30 -0.27
N LEU A 80 7.73 19.65 0.23
CA LEU A 80 8.51 20.77 -0.29
C LEU A 80 9.16 20.47 -1.65
N SER A 81 9.50 19.20 -1.91
CA SER A 81 10.14 18.77 -3.17
C SER A 81 9.10 18.29 -4.18
N PRO A 82 8.90 18.98 -5.32
CA PRO A 82 7.94 18.54 -6.34
C PRO A 82 8.30 17.18 -6.95
N GLU A 83 9.59 16.84 -6.99
CA GLU A 83 10.06 15.54 -7.49
C GLU A 83 9.69 14.39 -6.54
N LEU A 84 9.75 14.61 -5.22
CA LEU A 84 9.33 13.60 -4.26
C LEU A 84 7.81 13.53 -4.16
N LYS A 85 7.12 14.68 -4.21
CA LYS A 85 5.66 14.75 -4.22
C LYS A 85 5.05 13.99 -5.40
N SER A 86 5.69 14.01 -6.59
CA SER A 86 5.21 13.28 -7.77
C SER A 86 5.29 11.75 -7.63
N ARG A 87 6.02 11.23 -6.63
CA ARG A 87 6.13 9.79 -6.34
C ARG A 87 4.97 9.26 -5.49
N LEU A 88 4.12 10.16 -4.96
CA LEU A 88 2.98 9.82 -4.13
C LEU A 88 1.70 9.71 -4.96
N THR A 89 0.76 8.92 -4.49
CA THR A 89 -0.62 8.96 -4.98
C THR A 89 -1.36 10.20 -4.46
N ALA A 90 -2.48 10.57 -5.07
CA ALA A 90 -3.32 11.66 -4.58
C ALA A 90 -3.74 11.49 -3.12
N ALA A 91 -4.13 10.26 -2.72
CA ALA A 91 -4.50 9.94 -1.35
C ALA A 91 -3.29 10.03 -0.38
N GLU A 92 -2.10 9.63 -0.83
CA GLU A 92 -0.87 9.78 -0.03
C GLU A 92 -0.49 11.26 0.15
N VAL A 93 -0.72 12.10 -0.85
CA VAL A 93 -0.49 13.55 -0.76
C VAL A 93 -1.46 14.17 0.26
N GLU A 94 -2.74 13.87 0.14
CA GLU A 94 -3.77 14.36 1.08
C GLU A 94 -3.44 13.96 2.53
N TYR A 95 -3.03 12.70 2.73
CA TYR A 95 -2.57 12.21 4.02
C TYR A 95 -1.34 12.98 4.55
N ALA A 96 -0.33 13.20 3.70
CA ALA A 96 0.88 13.91 4.08
C ALA A 96 0.61 15.38 4.47
N GLU A 97 -0.25 16.07 3.71
CA GLU A 97 -0.65 17.45 3.97
C GLU A 97 -1.40 17.54 5.32
N GLY A 98 -2.38 16.67 5.56
CA GLY A 98 -3.09 16.61 6.83
C GLY A 98 -2.18 16.27 8.02
N TYR A 99 -1.21 15.37 7.81
CA TYR A 99 -0.22 15.03 8.85
C TYR A 99 0.66 16.23 9.21
N VAL A 100 1.15 16.98 8.21
CA VAL A 100 1.97 18.18 8.46
C VAL A 100 1.18 19.25 9.20
N THR A 101 -0.06 19.53 8.80
CA THR A 101 -0.93 20.48 9.53
C THR A 101 -1.11 20.06 10.99
N LEU A 102 -1.42 18.79 11.24
CA LEU A 102 -1.61 18.26 12.60
C LEU A 102 -0.34 18.35 13.45
N VAL A 103 0.83 18.05 12.87
CA VAL A 103 2.12 18.17 13.57
C VAL A 103 2.44 19.63 13.86
N GLU A 104 2.22 20.54 12.91
CA GLU A 104 2.44 21.98 13.12
C GLU A 104 1.55 22.54 14.23
N GLU A 105 0.27 22.16 14.26
CA GLU A 105 -0.65 22.55 15.33
C GLU A 105 -0.17 22.03 16.69
N HIS A 106 0.28 20.77 16.74
CA HIS A 106 0.79 20.17 17.97
C HIS A 106 2.08 20.84 18.48
N VAL A 107 2.98 21.24 17.59
CA VAL A 107 4.25 21.91 17.97
C VAL A 107 4.06 23.39 18.33
N LYS A 108 3.01 24.04 17.79
CA LYS A 108 2.67 25.44 18.13
C LYS A 108 1.93 25.59 19.47
N ALA A 109 1.37 24.51 20.00
CA ALA A 109 0.67 24.46 21.30
C ALA A 109 1.64 24.32 22.48
#